data_AF-A0A1H0TZY0-F1
#
_entry.id   AF-A0A1H0TZY0-F1
#
_cell.length_a   1.000
_cell.length_b   1.000
_cell.length_c   1.000
_cell.angle_alpha   90.00
_cell.angle_beta   90.00
_cell.angle_gamma   90.00
#
_symmetry.space_group_name_H-M   'P 1'
#
loop_
_entity.id
_entity.type
_entity.pdbx_description
1 polymer ?
#
loop_
_entity_poly.entity_id
_entity_poly.type
_entity_poly.pdbx_seq_one_letter_code
_entity_poly.pdbx_strand_id
1 'polypeptide(L)'
;MKRAFFDMRAERLIAKVHPDNARSLKAFLRSGFALESEGPSVTSLAMGSDRYLRLLREHPVASTPAIHVTEIGEARLRQLVAFHPDPEIFELEHEIERATVVDPRQVAEDVVTVNSRALLEVDDEGVDVALVYPGDVDEAAGRHSVCSGLGTAILGYREGEAFRWRIANRTRRIRIRKVLYQPEARGDFHL
;
A
#
# COMPACT_ATOMS: atom_id res chain seq x y z
N MET A 1 -0.85 -13.08 -3.80
CA MET A 1 -1.49 -13.09 -2.47
C MET A 1 -2.32 -11.83 -2.27
N LYS A 2 -1.74 -10.62 -2.37
CA LYS A 2 -2.46 -9.32 -2.32
C LYS A 2 -3.87 -9.33 -2.91
N ARG A 3 -4.02 -9.53 -4.23
CA ARG A 3 -5.34 -9.56 -4.89
C ARG A 3 -6.29 -10.61 -4.33
N ALA A 4 -5.80 -11.81 -4.05
CA ALA A 4 -6.68 -12.87 -3.53
C ALA A 4 -7.30 -12.49 -2.17
N PHE A 5 -6.51 -11.89 -1.27
CA PHE A 5 -6.98 -11.56 0.08
C PHE A 5 -7.72 -10.23 0.16
N PHE A 6 -7.27 -9.19 -0.56
CA PHE A 6 -7.88 -7.85 -0.47
C PHE A 6 -8.95 -7.58 -1.54
N ASP A 7 -8.74 -8.00 -2.79
CA ASP A 7 -9.70 -7.78 -3.88
C ASP A 7 -10.75 -8.89 -3.90
N MET A 8 -10.32 -10.15 -4.03
CA MET A 8 -11.22 -11.30 -4.10
C MET A 8 -11.79 -11.76 -2.74
N ARG A 9 -11.33 -11.16 -1.63
CA ARG A 9 -11.75 -11.48 -0.25
C ARG A 9 -11.67 -12.98 0.09
N ALA A 10 -10.69 -13.69 -0.46
CA ALA A 10 -10.52 -15.11 -0.19
C ALA A 10 -10.10 -15.33 1.28
N GLU A 11 -10.74 -16.26 1.98
CA GLU A 11 -10.35 -16.59 3.36
C GLU A 11 -9.02 -17.37 3.40
N ARG A 12 -8.74 -18.14 2.35
CA ARG A 12 -7.54 -18.97 2.24
C ARG A 12 -7.07 -19.18 0.82
N LEU A 13 -5.76 -19.38 0.66
CA LEU A 13 -5.12 -19.83 -0.57
C LEU A 13 -4.53 -21.22 -0.37
N ILE A 14 -4.68 -22.08 -1.38
CA ILE A 14 -4.12 -23.43 -1.39
C ILE A 14 -3.18 -23.55 -2.60
N ALA A 15 -1.95 -23.99 -2.34
CA ALA A 15 -0.96 -24.32 -3.33
C ALA A 15 -0.78 -25.84 -3.38
N LYS A 16 -1.06 -26.44 -4.54
CA LYS A 16 -0.80 -27.85 -4.81
C LYS A 16 0.50 -27.97 -5.60
N VAL A 17 1.47 -28.66 -5.04
CA VAL A 17 2.84 -28.75 -5.60
C VAL A 17 3.24 -30.21 -5.66
N HIS A 18 3.88 -30.64 -6.74
CA HIS A 18 4.44 -31.99 -6.80
C HIS A 18 5.52 -32.18 -5.72
N PRO A 19 5.56 -33.30 -4.97
CA PRO A 19 6.50 -33.48 -3.85
C PRO A 19 7.97 -33.29 -4.24
N ASP A 20 8.35 -33.72 -5.45
CA ASP A 20 9.73 -33.57 -5.95
C ASP A 20 10.12 -32.11 -6.31
N ASN A 21 9.16 -31.18 -6.37
CA ASN A 21 9.44 -29.78 -6.68
C ASN A 21 9.87 -28.99 -5.44
N ALA A 22 11.04 -29.36 -4.90
CA ALA A 22 11.61 -28.77 -3.69
C ALA A 22 11.77 -27.23 -3.78
N ARG A 23 11.99 -26.69 -4.99
CA ARG A 23 12.09 -25.24 -5.21
C ARG A 23 10.78 -24.53 -4.92
N SER A 24 9.67 -25.01 -5.49
CA SER A 24 8.35 -24.42 -5.27
C SER A 24 7.90 -24.61 -3.82
N LEU A 25 8.11 -25.79 -3.23
CA LEU A 25 7.80 -26.05 -1.83
C LEU A 25 8.49 -25.05 -0.90
N LYS A 26 9.81 -24.86 -1.06
CA LYS A 26 10.57 -23.86 -0.29
C LYS A 26 10.08 -22.43 -0.55
N ALA A 27 9.70 -22.09 -1.78
CA ALA A 27 9.19 -20.76 -2.11
C ALA A 27 7.86 -20.45 -1.41
N PHE A 28 6.91 -21.41 -1.40
CA PHE A 28 5.65 -21.25 -0.69
C PHE A 28 5.85 -21.13 0.83
N LEU A 29 6.66 -22.00 1.43
CA LEU A 29 6.98 -21.94 2.85
C LEU A 29 7.60 -20.59 3.25
N ARG A 30 8.57 -20.09 2.47
CA ARG A 30 9.19 -18.76 2.69
C ARG A 30 8.22 -17.61 2.51
N SER A 31 7.22 -17.78 1.65
CA SER A 31 6.17 -16.79 1.45
C SER A 31 5.14 -16.79 2.58
N GLY A 32 5.24 -17.73 3.54
CA GLY A 32 4.34 -17.83 4.69
C GLY A 32 3.22 -18.85 4.52
N PHE A 33 3.28 -19.77 3.55
CA PHE A 33 2.37 -20.92 3.54
C PHE A 33 2.80 -21.95 4.61
N ALA A 34 1.86 -22.76 5.08
CA ALA A 34 2.11 -23.92 5.94
C ALA A 34 1.74 -25.20 5.19
N LEU A 35 2.43 -26.30 5.51
CA LEU A 35 2.04 -27.63 5.05
C LEU A 35 0.64 -27.96 5.58
N GLU A 36 -0.27 -28.34 4.68
CA GLU A 36 -1.64 -28.76 5.01
C GLU A 36 -1.75 -30.29 4.90
N SER A 37 -1.22 -30.87 3.82
CA SER A 37 -1.16 -32.31 3.62
C SER A 37 -0.01 -32.69 2.69
N GLU A 38 0.47 -33.92 2.82
CA GLU A 38 1.52 -34.48 1.99
C GLU A 38 1.08 -35.86 1.47
N GLY A 39 1.26 -36.08 0.17
CA GLY A 39 0.91 -37.33 -0.49
C GLY A 39 1.88 -37.66 -1.62
N PRO A 40 1.79 -38.88 -2.19
CA PRO A 40 2.80 -39.38 -3.14
C PRO A 40 2.85 -38.59 -4.46
N SER A 41 1.74 -37.96 -4.86
CA SER A 41 1.62 -37.20 -6.11
C SER A 41 1.44 -35.70 -5.91
N VAL A 42 1.13 -35.26 -4.68
CA VAL A 42 0.85 -33.87 -4.37
C VAL A 42 1.12 -33.55 -2.90
N THR A 43 1.76 -32.41 -2.67
CA THR A 43 1.87 -31.73 -1.39
C THR A 43 0.96 -30.49 -1.43
N SER A 44 0.04 -30.38 -0.47
CA SER A 44 -0.83 -29.21 -0.30
C SER A 44 -0.24 -28.27 0.75
N LEU A 45 -0.10 -27.00 0.40
CA LEU A 45 0.23 -25.94 1.34
C LEU A 45 -0.89 -24.91 1.38
N ALA A 46 -1.16 -24.35 2.55
CA ALA A 46 -2.21 -23.35 2.72
C ALA A 46 -1.72 -22.08 3.43
N MET A 47 -2.38 -20.97 3.14
CA MET A 47 -2.26 -19.71 3.87
C MET A 47 -3.65 -19.11 4.05
N GLY A 48 -4.01 -18.78 5.30
CA GLY A 48 -5.22 -18.00 5.60
C GLY A 48 -4.96 -16.49 5.53
N SER A 49 -6.04 -15.72 5.34
CA SER A 49 -6.02 -14.26 5.30
C SER A 49 -5.36 -13.65 6.55
N ASP A 50 -5.73 -14.10 7.75
CA ASP A 50 -5.18 -13.59 9.01
C ASP A 50 -3.65 -13.72 9.09
N ARG A 51 -3.12 -14.82 8.54
CA ARG A 51 -1.68 -15.04 8.50
C ARG A 51 -1.02 -14.08 7.51
N TYR A 52 -1.64 -13.85 6.35
CA TYR A 52 -1.14 -12.90 5.37
C TYR A 52 -1.11 -11.46 5.92
N LEU A 53 -2.21 -11.02 6.55
CA LEU A 53 -2.31 -9.71 7.19
C LEU A 53 -1.25 -9.52 8.28
N ARG A 54 -1.05 -10.54 9.13
CA ARG A 54 0.01 -10.53 10.14
C ARG A 54 1.41 -10.38 9.53
N LEU A 55 1.70 -11.13 8.46
CA LEU A 55 2.99 -11.04 7.77
C LEU A 55 3.23 -9.66 7.16
N LEU A 56 2.19 -8.98 6.67
CA LEU A 56 2.30 -7.61 6.17
C LEU A 56 2.69 -6.61 7.26
N ARG A 57 2.20 -6.79 8.49
CA ARG A 57 2.55 -5.97 9.65
C ARG A 57 3.95 -6.27 10.18
N GLU A 58 4.34 -7.55 10.24
CA GLU A 58 5.61 -7.99 10.84
C GLU A 58 6.80 -7.86 9.90
N HIS A 59 6.57 -7.99 8.60
CA HIS A 59 7.61 -8.04 7.58
C HIS A 59 7.24 -7.16 6.38
N PRO A 60 7.58 -5.86 6.41
CA PRO A 60 7.47 -5.00 5.24
C PRO A 60 8.21 -5.67 4.08
N VAL A 61 7.48 -6.03 3.03
CA VAL A 61 8.04 -6.76 1.88
C VAL A 61 9.27 -6.01 1.39
N ALA A 62 10.44 -6.68 1.34
CA ALA A 62 11.75 -6.09 1.08
C ALA A 62 11.88 -5.26 -0.22
N SER A 63 10.89 -5.28 -1.11
CA SER A 63 10.90 -4.55 -2.38
C SER A 63 10.26 -3.15 -2.32
N THR A 64 9.53 -2.82 -1.26
CA THR A 64 8.88 -1.50 -1.10
C THR A 64 8.92 -1.12 0.38
N PRO A 65 9.43 0.05 0.76
CA PRO A 65 9.39 0.49 2.16
C PRO A 65 7.95 0.60 2.66
N ALA A 66 7.73 0.30 3.94
CA ALA A 66 6.43 0.57 4.57
C ALA A 66 6.15 2.08 4.54
N ILE A 67 4.91 2.45 4.27
CA ILE A 67 4.49 3.85 4.28
C ILE A 67 4.32 4.32 5.73
N HIS A 68 4.60 5.58 6.01
CA HIS A 68 4.27 6.20 7.31
C HIS A 68 2.91 6.87 7.21
N VAL A 69 2.05 6.57 8.18
CA VAL A 69 0.73 7.22 8.31
C VAL A 69 0.53 7.64 9.75
N THR A 70 -0.18 8.75 9.96
CA THR A 70 -0.52 9.19 11.31
C THR A 70 -1.62 8.31 11.90
N GLU A 71 -1.71 8.21 13.22
CA GLU A 71 -2.80 7.48 13.92
C GLU A 71 -4.20 7.93 13.46
N ILE A 72 -4.40 9.24 13.32
CA ILE A 72 -5.67 9.82 12.85
C ILE A 72 -5.90 9.50 11.37
N GLY A 73 -4.85 9.62 10.54
CA GLY A 73 -4.90 9.29 9.13
C GLY A 73 -5.25 7.81 8.90
N GLU A 74 -4.62 6.90 9.64
CA GLU A 74 -4.89 5.45 9.56
C GLU A 74 -6.35 5.15 9.91
N ALA A 75 -6.87 5.69 11.02
CA ALA A 75 -8.26 5.48 11.43
C ALA A 75 -9.25 5.95 10.35
N ARG A 76 -9.01 7.13 9.76
CA ARG A 76 -9.83 7.68 8.67
C ARG A 76 -9.75 6.84 7.41
N LEU A 77 -8.54 6.42 7.03
CA LEU A 77 -8.33 5.58 5.85
C LEU A 77 -8.99 4.20 6.01
N ARG A 78 -8.94 3.59 7.21
CA ARG A 78 -9.65 2.33 7.48
C ARG A 78 -11.17 2.50 7.38
N GLN A 79 -11.72 3.59 7.91
CA GLN A 79 -13.15 3.89 7.74
C GLN A 79 -13.48 4.08 6.25
N LEU A 80 -12.66 4.83 5.52
CA LEU A 80 -12.86 5.05 4.09
C LEU A 80 -12.92 3.74 3.30
N VAL A 81 -11.97 2.84 3.54
CA VAL A 81 -11.94 1.51 2.89
C VAL A 81 -13.19 0.70 3.25
N ALA A 82 -13.61 0.71 4.51
CA ALA A 82 -14.79 -0.04 4.94
C ALA A 82 -16.09 0.40 4.26
N PHE A 83 -16.20 1.68 3.91
CA PHE A 83 -17.41 2.26 3.28
C PHE A 83 -17.32 2.40 1.75
N HIS A 84 -16.18 2.06 1.12
CA HIS A 84 -15.97 2.26 -0.31
C HIS A 84 -15.46 0.96 -0.98
N PRO A 85 -16.32 -0.02 -1.28
CA PRO A 85 -15.91 -1.33 -1.80
C PRO A 85 -15.57 -1.30 -3.31
N ASP A 86 -14.88 -0.27 -3.76
CA ASP A 86 -14.41 -0.15 -5.15
C ASP A 86 -13.29 -1.18 -5.43
N PRO A 87 -13.33 -1.92 -6.55
CA PRO A 87 -12.26 -2.82 -6.97
C PRO A 87 -10.85 -2.23 -7.01
N GLU A 88 -10.66 -0.91 -7.01
CA GLU A 88 -9.34 -0.29 -6.97
C GLU A 88 -8.84 0.01 -5.54
N ILE A 89 -9.73 0.02 -4.53
CA ILE A 89 -9.37 0.42 -3.16
C ILE A 89 -8.47 -0.60 -2.43
N PHE A 90 -8.45 -1.85 -2.90
CA PHE A 90 -7.66 -2.92 -2.29
C PHE A 90 -6.16 -2.61 -2.29
N GLU A 91 -5.69 -1.76 -3.23
CA GLU A 91 -4.31 -1.29 -3.26
C GLU A 91 -4.01 -0.44 -2.02
N LEU A 92 -4.92 0.49 -1.68
CA LEU A 92 -4.84 1.34 -0.50
C LEU A 92 -4.99 0.53 0.79
N GLU A 93 -5.97 -0.39 0.85
CA GLU A 93 -6.17 -1.27 2.01
C GLU A 93 -4.91 -2.09 2.34
N HIS A 94 -4.25 -2.61 1.30
CA HIS A 94 -2.98 -3.30 1.45
C HIS A 94 -1.86 -2.40 1.98
N GLU A 95 -1.77 -1.15 1.54
CA GLU A 95 -0.76 -0.22 2.04
C GLU A 95 -1.02 0.20 3.48
N ILE A 96 -2.29 0.41 3.86
CA ILE A 96 -2.67 0.68 5.27
C ILE A 96 -2.28 -0.49 6.16
N GLU A 97 -2.50 -1.73 5.71
CA GLU A 97 -2.24 -2.92 6.52
C GLU A 97 -0.77 -3.12 6.89
N ARG A 98 0.15 -2.66 6.03
CA ARG A 98 1.61 -2.72 6.23
C ARG A 98 2.21 -1.40 6.70
N ALA A 99 1.39 -0.38 6.94
CA ALA A 99 1.87 0.96 7.28
C ALA A 99 2.50 1.00 8.67
N THR A 100 3.51 1.84 8.84
CA THR A 100 4.00 2.22 10.17
C THR A 100 3.17 3.39 10.67
N VAL A 101 2.41 3.15 11.73
CA VAL A 101 1.57 4.16 12.37
C VAL A 101 2.42 4.98 13.33
N VAL A 102 2.36 6.31 13.21
CA VAL A 102 3.11 7.25 14.05
C VAL A 102 2.19 8.31 14.65
N ASP A 103 2.59 8.89 15.78
CA ASP A 103 1.94 10.08 16.33
C ASP A 103 2.00 11.22 15.29
N PRO A 104 0.92 11.97 15.04
CA PRO A 104 0.93 13.11 14.11
C PRO A 104 2.03 14.14 14.38
N ARG A 105 2.52 14.25 15.63
CA ARG A 105 3.60 15.16 16.02
C ARG A 105 5.00 14.60 15.72
N GLN A 106 5.07 13.32 15.37
CA GLN A 106 6.31 12.58 15.12
C GLN A 106 6.51 12.22 13.64
N VAL A 107 5.47 12.38 12.79
CA VAL A 107 5.64 12.22 11.34
C VAL A 107 6.63 13.27 10.83
N ALA A 108 7.56 12.84 9.98
CA ALA A 108 8.57 13.75 9.45
C ALA A 108 7.93 14.71 8.44
N GLU A 109 8.39 15.97 8.44
CA GLU A 109 7.82 17.07 7.63
C GLU A 109 7.92 16.89 6.11
N ASP A 110 8.78 15.98 5.67
CA ASP A 110 9.05 15.62 4.28
C ASP A 110 8.23 14.40 3.81
N VAL A 111 7.36 13.84 4.64
CA VAL A 111 6.47 12.71 4.30
C VAL A 111 5.16 13.23 3.70
N VAL A 112 4.72 12.63 2.59
CA VAL A 112 3.40 12.89 2.01
C VAL A 112 2.32 12.22 2.85
N THR A 113 1.60 13.00 3.66
CA THR A 113 0.37 12.58 4.37
C THR A 113 -0.88 12.94 3.57
N VAL A 114 -2.05 12.43 3.94
CA VAL A 114 -3.31 12.93 3.35
C VAL A 114 -3.46 14.41 3.68
N ASN A 115 -4.01 15.19 2.75
CA ASN A 115 -4.06 16.66 2.74
C ASN A 115 -2.71 17.36 2.52
N SER A 116 -1.63 16.63 2.25
CA SER A 116 -0.37 17.22 1.78
C SER A 116 -0.46 17.76 0.35
N ARG A 117 0.37 18.77 0.04
CA ARG A 117 0.67 19.19 -1.33
C ARG A 117 2.13 18.88 -1.63
N ALA A 118 2.40 18.23 -2.75
CA ALA A 118 3.73 17.83 -3.17
C ALA A 118 3.97 18.14 -4.65
N LEU A 119 5.19 18.54 -4.97
CA LEU A 119 5.70 18.58 -6.33
C LEU A 119 6.27 17.21 -6.67
N LEU A 120 5.72 16.59 -7.70
CA LEU A 120 6.18 15.31 -8.24
C LEU A 120 6.96 15.54 -9.53
N GLU A 121 7.85 14.61 -9.85
CA GLU A 121 8.34 14.40 -11.21
C GLU A 121 7.82 13.05 -11.70
N VAL A 122 7.03 13.06 -12.78
CA VAL A 122 6.46 11.89 -13.42
C VAL A 122 7.03 11.79 -14.83
N ASP A 123 7.88 10.79 -15.09
CA ASP A 123 8.54 10.60 -16.39
C ASP A 123 9.19 11.90 -16.93
N ASP A 124 9.89 12.62 -16.04
CA ASP A 124 10.58 13.90 -16.31
C ASP A 124 9.68 15.15 -16.45
N GLU A 125 8.37 15.00 -16.24
CA GLU A 125 7.42 16.11 -16.17
C GLU A 125 7.10 16.50 -14.71
N GLY A 126 7.15 17.79 -14.41
CA GLY A 126 6.79 18.32 -13.09
C GLY A 126 5.27 18.39 -12.92
N VAL A 127 4.74 17.79 -11.85
CA VAL A 127 3.30 17.75 -11.57
C VAL A 127 3.04 18.17 -10.13
N ASP A 128 2.20 19.17 -9.93
CA ASP A 128 1.80 19.66 -8.61
C ASP A 128 0.56 18.88 -8.16
N VAL A 129 0.66 18.20 -7.02
CA VAL A 129 -0.39 17.28 -6.52
C VAL A 129 -0.77 17.63 -5.10
N ALA A 130 -2.05 17.81 -4.84
CA ALA A 130 -2.63 17.76 -3.51
C ALA A 130 -3.29 16.39 -3.29
N LEU A 131 -2.83 15.65 -2.28
CA LEU A 131 -3.39 14.35 -1.92
C LEU A 131 -4.58 14.59 -1.00
N VAL A 132 -5.78 14.19 -1.39
CA VAL A 132 -7.01 14.51 -0.64
C VAL A 132 -7.91 13.29 -0.44
N TYR A 133 -8.90 13.40 0.44
CA TYR A 133 -9.96 12.40 0.52
C TYR A 133 -10.90 12.49 -0.70
N PRO A 134 -11.65 11.41 -1.04
CA PRO A 134 -12.50 11.40 -2.23
C PRO A 134 -13.53 12.54 -2.32
N GLY A 135 -13.99 13.07 -1.18
CA GLY A 135 -14.95 14.19 -1.14
C GLY A 135 -14.37 15.54 -1.59
N ASP A 136 -13.05 15.69 -1.65
CA ASP A 136 -12.36 16.95 -1.91
C ASP A 136 -11.62 16.99 -3.26
N VAL A 137 -11.86 15.99 -4.11
CA VAL A 137 -11.23 15.83 -5.42
C VAL A 137 -11.58 16.97 -6.36
N ASP A 138 -10.56 17.49 -7.05
CA ASP A 138 -10.67 18.48 -8.12
C ASP A 138 -9.44 18.32 -9.03
N GLU A 139 -9.58 17.52 -10.09
CA GLU A 139 -8.47 17.22 -10.99
C GLU A 139 -7.95 18.48 -11.72
N ALA A 140 -8.83 19.44 -12.01
CA ALA A 140 -8.45 20.69 -12.66
C ALA A 140 -7.56 21.55 -11.73
N ALA A 141 -7.72 21.40 -10.42
CA ALA A 141 -6.89 22.04 -9.40
C ALA A 141 -5.73 21.16 -8.91
N GLY A 142 -5.47 19.99 -9.52
CA GLY A 142 -4.42 19.06 -9.11
C GLY A 142 -4.70 18.35 -7.78
N ARG A 143 -5.96 18.27 -7.35
CA ARG A 143 -6.39 17.55 -6.14
C ARG A 143 -6.78 16.12 -6.48
N HIS A 144 -5.94 15.17 -6.06
CA HIS A 144 -6.09 13.76 -6.35
C HIS A 144 -6.52 12.96 -5.12
N SER A 145 -7.50 12.08 -5.31
CA SER A 145 -7.97 11.18 -4.25
C SER A 145 -6.87 10.25 -3.76
N VAL A 146 -6.79 10.03 -2.45
CA VAL A 146 -5.97 8.97 -1.84
C VAL A 146 -6.35 7.57 -2.32
N CYS A 147 -7.61 7.36 -2.75
CA CYS A 147 -8.06 6.10 -3.35
C CYS A 147 -7.67 5.96 -4.82
N SER A 148 -7.21 7.02 -5.48
CA SER A 148 -6.74 6.91 -6.87
C SER A 148 -5.41 6.15 -6.91
N GLY A 149 -5.11 5.51 -8.05
CA GLY A 149 -3.84 4.82 -8.21
C GLY A 149 -2.61 5.71 -7.94
N LEU A 150 -2.67 7.01 -8.30
CA LEU A 150 -1.57 7.95 -8.02
C LEU A 150 -1.51 8.27 -6.53
N GLY A 151 -2.66 8.62 -5.93
CA GLY A 151 -2.74 9.02 -4.54
C GLY A 151 -2.30 7.92 -3.58
N THR A 152 -2.74 6.67 -3.81
CA THR A 152 -2.28 5.50 -3.05
C THR A 152 -0.77 5.30 -3.22
N ALA A 153 -0.24 5.53 -4.43
CA ALA A 153 1.16 5.27 -4.71
C ALA A 153 2.13 6.29 -4.09
N ILE A 154 1.70 7.54 -3.89
CA ILE A 154 2.55 8.59 -3.28
C ILE A 154 2.39 8.68 -1.76
N LEU A 155 1.32 8.13 -1.19
CA LEU A 155 1.06 8.18 0.25
C LEU A 155 2.24 7.61 1.05
N GLY A 156 2.74 8.38 2.01
CA GLY A 156 3.82 8.01 2.92
C GLY A 156 5.22 7.97 2.32
N TYR A 157 5.40 8.32 1.04
CA TYR A 157 6.72 8.58 0.46
C TYR A 157 7.28 9.92 0.91
N ARG A 158 8.61 10.04 0.87
CA ARG A 158 9.35 11.22 1.33
C ARG A 158 9.93 12.04 0.20
N GLU A 159 10.18 13.33 0.44
CA GLU A 159 10.97 14.18 -0.44
C GLU A 159 12.30 13.51 -0.82
N GLY A 160 12.62 13.52 -2.12
CA GLY A 160 13.81 12.88 -2.70
C GLY A 160 13.63 11.41 -3.10
N GLU A 161 12.63 10.70 -2.56
CA GLU A 161 12.39 9.31 -2.93
C GLU A 161 11.84 9.18 -4.35
N ALA A 162 12.23 8.08 -5.01
CA ALA A 162 11.76 7.74 -6.34
C ALA A 162 11.36 6.27 -6.42
N PHE A 163 10.30 6.00 -7.16
CA PHE A 163 9.73 4.67 -7.29
C PHE A 163 9.12 4.46 -8.68
N ARG A 164 8.84 3.20 -9.00
CA ARG A 164 8.16 2.82 -10.25
C ARG A 164 6.70 2.55 -9.95
N TRP A 165 5.82 3.40 -10.47
CA TRP A 165 4.39 3.27 -10.35
C TRP A 165 3.82 2.51 -11.55
N ARG A 166 3.19 1.37 -11.31
CA ARG A 166 2.60 0.53 -12.36
C ARG A 166 1.10 0.83 -12.48
N ILE A 167 0.69 1.34 -13.64
CA ILE A 167 -0.71 1.67 -13.97
C ILE A 167 -1.12 0.80 -15.14
N ALA A 168 -2.06 -0.11 -14.94
CA ALA A 168 -2.48 -1.07 -15.96
C ALA A 168 -1.26 -1.74 -16.64
N ASN A 169 -1.03 -1.45 -17.93
CA ASN A 169 0.06 -1.99 -18.74
C ASN A 169 1.25 -1.02 -18.91
N ARG A 170 1.29 0.09 -18.17
CA ARG A 170 2.36 1.09 -18.22
C ARG A 170 3.06 1.18 -16.87
N THR A 171 4.34 1.52 -16.90
CA THR A 171 5.12 1.83 -15.69
C THR A 171 5.67 3.23 -15.86
N ARG A 172 5.39 4.10 -14.88
CA ARG A 172 5.92 5.46 -14.81
C ARG A 172 6.97 5.55 -13.71
N ARG A 173 7.99 6.38 -13.89
CA ARG A 173 8.94 6.75 -12.83
C ARG A 173 8.41 7.97 -12.11
N ILE A 174 8.16 7.84 -10.82
CA ILE A 174 7.78 8.95 -9.95
C ILE A 174 8.96 9.30 -9.06
N ARG A 175 9.17 10.60 -8.81
CA ARG A 175 10.00 11.11 -7.72
C ARG A 175 9.22 12.17 -6.96
N ILE A 176 9.22 12.11 -5.62
CA ILE A 176 8.73 13.22 -4.79
C ILE A 176 9.81 14.31 -4.81
N ARG A 177 9.61 15.38 -5.59
CA ARG A 177 10.60 16.45 -5.71
C ARG A 177 10.60 17.36 -4.49
N LYS A 178 9.41 17.66 -3.96
CA LYS A 178 9.24 18.56 -2.81
C LYS A 178 7.92 18.25 -2.10
N VAL A 179 7.91 18.23 -0.77
CA VAL A 179 6.65 18.39 -0.02
C VAL A 179 6.45 19.88 0.25
N LEU A 180 5.44 20.47 -0.38
CA LEU A 180 5.16 21.92 -0.36
C LEU A 180 4.31 22.32 0.85
N TYR A 181 3.42 21.43 1.28
CA TYR A 181 2.59 21.56 2.46
C TYR A 181 2.34 20.18 3.05
N GLN A 182 2.46 20.06 4.36
CA GLN A 182 2.03 18.92 5.14
C GLN A 182 1.24 19.46 6.35
N PRO A 183 0.03 18.93 6.63
CA PRO A 183 -0.78 19.37 7.77
C PRO A 183 -0.02 19.31 9.09
N GLU A 184 0.65 18.19 9.37
CA GLU A 184 1.34 17.95 10.63
C GLU A 184 2.51 18.93 10.86
N ALA A 185 3.33 19.20 9.84
CA ALA A 185 4.37 20.23 9.89
C ALA A 185 3.82 21.65 10.13
N ARG A 186 2.54 21.89 9.86
CA ARG A 186 1.86 23.17 10.09
C ARG A 186 1.10 23.22 11.41
N GLY A 187 1.07 22.13 12.18
CA GLY A 187 0.33 22.02 13.44
C GLY A 187 -1.14 21.62 13.26
N ASP A 188 -1.57 21.31 12.04
CA ASP A 188 -2.93 20.89 11.71
C ASP A 188 -3.14 19.39 11.96
N PHE A 189 -2.83 18.91 13.17
CA PHE A 189 -2.81 17.48 13.53
C PHE A 189 -4.17 16.75 13.45
N HIS A 190 -5.25 17.47 13.12
CA HIS A 190 -6.61 16.95 13.04
C HIS A 190 -7.09 16.77 11.59
N LEU A 191 -6.27 17.12 10.60
CA LEU A 191 -6.56 16.93 9.17
C LEU A 191 -6.20 15.53 8.68
#